data_AF-A0A960SZY0-F1
#
_entry.id   AF-A0A960SZY0-F1
#
_cell.length_a   1.000
_cell.length_b   1.000
_cell.length_c   1.000
_cell.angle_alpha   90.00
_cell.angle_beta   90.00
_cell.angle_gamma   90.00
#
_symmetry.space_group_name_H-M   'P 1'
#
loop_
_entity.id
_entity.type
_entity.pdbx_description
1 polymer ?
#
loop_
_entity_poly.entity_id
_entity_poly.type
_entity_poly.pdbx_seq_one_letter_code
_entity_poly.pdbx_strand_id
1 'polypeptide(L)' 'MHGFAYRNGSLHCEDVDLASLADEFGTPLYVYSAATILDHYKRLDATLEGVDHEVAYAVKANSNLSVLRLLATQGAG' A
#
# COMPACT_ATOMS: atom_id res chain seq x y z
N MET A 1 7.29 -8.48 -1.15
CA MET A 1 8.38 -7.49 -1.32
C MET A 1 7.70 -6.12 -1.35
N HIS A 2 8.29 -5.08 -0.75
CA HIS A 2 7.66 -3.76 -0.72
C HIS A 2 8.12 -2.88 -1.89
N GLY A 3 7.31 -1.90 -2.28
CA GLY A 3 7.55 -0.97 -3.37
C GLY A 3 8.67 0.05 -3.11
N PHE A 4 9.35 -0.01 -1.97
CA PHE A 4 10.48 0.87 -1.67
C PHE A 4 11.80 0.26 -2.12
N ALA A 5 12.55 0.96 -2.97
CA ALA A 5 13.85 0.51 -3.45
C ALA A 5 14.76 1.69 -3.83
N TYR A 6 16.07 1.48 -3.71
CA TYR A 6 17.05 2.41 -4.26
C TYR A 6 17.21 2.21 -5.77
N ARG A 7 17.20 3.30 -6.53
CA ARG A 7 17.50 3.34 -7.95
C ARG A 7 18.55 4.41 -8.18
N ASN A 8 19.73 4.01 -8.67
CA ASN A 8 20.86 4.91 -8.92
C ASN A 8 21.21 5.81 -7.71
N GLY A 9 21.08 5.29 -6.48
CA GLY A 9 21.39 6.03 -5.25
C GLY A 9 20.22 6.83 -4.65
N SER A 10 19.10 7.00 -5.35
CA SER A 10 17.90 7.67 -4.83
C SER A 10 16.84 6.67 -4.37
N LEU A 11 16.22 6.93 -3.21
CA LEU A 11 15.17 6.08 -2.66
C LEU A 11 13.84 6.40 -3.34
N HIS A 12 13.22 5.39 -3.94
CA HIS A 12 11.93 5.52 -4.61
C HIS A 12 10.86 4.72 -3.87
N CYS A 13 9.62 5.22 -3.94
CA CYS A 13 8.41 4.43 -3.72
C CYS A 13 7.78 4.15 -5.08
N GLU A 14 7.77 2.89 -5.48
CA GLU A 14 7.43 2.47 -6.84
C GLU A 14 8.35 3.21 -7.83
N ASP A 15 7.80 3.98 -8.76
CA ASP A 15 8.56 4.75 -9.74
C ASP A 15 8.76 6.23 -9.34
N VAL A 16 8.40 6.61 -8.11
CA VAL A 16 8.43 8.00 -7.64
C VAL A 16 9.59 8.22 -6.67
N ASP A 17 10.43 9.22 -6.94
CA ASP A 17 11.53 9.63 -6.06
C ASP A 17 10.99 10.26 -4.76
N LEU A 18 11.45 9.76 -3.62
CA LEU A 18 11.02 10.28 -2.31
C LEU A 18 11.60 11.65 -2.01
N ALA A 19 12.76 12.00 -2.57
CA ALA A 19 13.33 13.34 -2.38
C ALA A 19 12.44 14.41 -3.01
N SER A 20 11.92 14.17 -4.23
CA SER A 20 10.99 15.12 -4.87
C SER A 20 9.68 15.26 -4.09
N LEU A 21 9.18 14.18 -3.47
CA LEU A 21 7.99 14.27 -2.63
C LEU A 21 8.25 15.07 -1.34
N ALA A 22 9.44 14.93 -0.74
CA ALA A 22 9.84 15.70 0.43
C ALA A 22 9.98 17.20 0.11
N ASP A 23 10.48 17.55 -1.07
CA ASP A 23 10.58 18.93 -1.54
C ASP A 23 9.19 19.54 -1.83
N GLU A 24 8.29 18.76 -2.44
CA GLU A 24 6.93 19.22 -2.80
C GLU A 24 5.99 19.34 -1.59
N PHE A 25 5.99 18.35 -0.70
CA PHE A 25 5.01 18.24 0.39
C PHE A 25 5.59 18.57 1.78
N GLY A 26 6.90 18.77 1.88
CA GLY A 26 7.61 19.02 3.14
C GLY A 26 7.76 17.77 4.01
N THR A 27 8.43 17.91 5.15
CA THR A 27 8.63 16.82 6.14
C THR A 27 8.15 17.22 7.54
N PRO A 28 7.59 16.29 8.35
CA PRO A 28 7.50 14.84 8.11
C PRO A 28 6.39 14.46 7.11
N LEU A 29 6.67 13.47 6.25
CA LEU A 29 5.76 12.96 5.22
C LEU A 29 5.61 11.44 5.32
N TYR A 30 4.37 10.96 5.33
CA TYR A 30 4.06 9.54 5.17
C TYR A 30 3.80 9.23 3.69
N VAL A 31 4.52 8.25 3.16
CA VAL A 31 4.35 7.76 1.78
C VAL A 31 3.97 6.28 1.84
N TYR A 32 2.93 5.89 1.09
CA TYR A 32 2.44 4.52 1.02
C TYR A 32 2.52 4.02 -0.43
N SER A 33 2.97 2.78 -0.63
CA SER A 33 2.91 2.11 -1.93
C SER A 33 1.57 1.41 -2.10
N ALA A 34 0.81 1.83 -3.11
CA ALA A 34 -0.46 1.19 -3.47
C ALA A 34 -0.22 -0.26 -3.93
N ALA A 35 0.82 -0.48 -4.75
CA ALA A 35 1.17 -1.81 -5.24
C ALA A 35 1.49 -2.78 -4.09
N THR A 36 2.18 -2.31 -3.04
CA THR A 36 2.52 -3.12 -1.86
C THR A 36 1.27 -3.52 -1.09
N ILE A 37 0.36 -2.57 -0.84
CA ILE A 37 -0.89 -2.82 -0.12
C ILE A 37 -1.74 -3.86 -0.89
N LEU A 38 -1.87 -3.68 -2.21
CA LEU A 38 -2.61 -4.58 -3.07
C LEU A 38 -2.00 -5.97 -3.15
N ASP A 39 -0.67 -6.10 -3.28
CA ASP A 39 0.03 -7.40 -3.28
C ASP A 39 -0.25 -8.17 -1.99
N HIS A 40 -0.13 -7.50 -0.83
CA HIS A 40 -0.36 -8.14 0.46
C HIS A 40 -1.82 -8.59 0.63
N TYR A 41 -2.78 -7.75 0.23
CA TYR A 41 -4.19 -8.12 0.24
C TYR A 41 -4.45 -9.34 -0.64
N LYS A 42 -4.04 -9.29 -1.91
CA LYS A 42 -4.27 -10.37 -2.88
C LYS A 42 -3.61 -11.68 -2.46
N ARG A 43 -2.43 -11.62 -1.86
CA ARG A 43 -1.76 -12.83 -1.35
C ARG A 43 -2.52 -13.44 -0.19
N LEU A 44 -3.06 -12.64 0.72
CA LEU A 44 -3.89 -13.14 1.83
C LEU A 44 -5.19 -13.75 1.30
N ASP A 45 -5.90 -13.02 0.44
CA ASP A 45 -7.16 -13.45 -0.19
C ASP A 45 -6.97 -14.76 -0.98
N ALA A 46 -5.95 -14.83 -1.85
CA ALA A 46 -5.66 -16.03 -2.62
C ALA A 46 -5.28 -17.24 -1.76
N THR A 47 -4.65 -17.05 -0.59
CA THR A 47 -4.33 -18.18 0.30
C THR A 47 -5.55 -18.80 0.97
N LEU A 48 -6.69 -18.12 0.98
CA LEU A 48 -7.95 -18.60 1.52
C LEU A 48 -8.87 -19.17 0.42
N GLU A 49 -8.39 -19.28 -0.82
CA GLU A 49 -9.13 -19.87 -1.93
C GLU A 49 -9.62 -21.29 -1.57
N GLY A 50 -10.90 -21.56 -1.84
CA GLY A 50 -11.58 -22.81 -1.47
C GLY A 50 -12.25 -22.82 -0.10
N VAL A 51 -12.09 -21.75 0.69
CA VAL A 51 -12.85 -21.51 1.93
C VAL A 51 -13.86 -20.39 1.68
N ASP A 52 -15.07 -20.52 2.22
CA ASP A 52 -16.02 -19.39 2.29
C ASP A 52 -15.48 -18.36 3.29
N HIS A 53 -14.94 -17.25 2.80
CA HIS A 53 -14.19 -16.29 3.60
C HIS A 53 -14.41 -14.84 3.17
N GLU A 54 -14.11 -13.93 4.09
CA GLU A 54 -14.06 -12.49 3.86
C GLU A 54 -12.81 -11.93 4.55
N VAL A 55 -12.03 -11.14 3.81
CA VAL A 55 -10.88 -10.43 4.38
C VAL A 55 -11.32 -9.04 4.84
N ALA A 56 -11.70 -8.93 6.12
CA ALA A 56 -12.07 -7.67 6.75
C ALA A 56 -10.83 -6.89 7.22
N TYR A 57 -10.58 -5.74 6.61
CA TYR A 57 -9.41 -4.94 6.94
C TYR A 57 -9.58 -4.21 8.28
N ALA A 58 -8.63 -4.40 9.20
CA ALA A 58 -8.64 -3.73 10.49
C ALA A 58 -8.31 -2.23 10.36
N VAL A 59 -9.33 -1.40 10.12
CA VAL A 59 -9.25 0.05 9.85
C VAL A 59 -8.35 0.82 10.82
N LYS A 60 -8.25 0.38 12.08
CA LYS A 60 -7.37 0.99 13.09
C LYS A 60 -5.87 0.98 12.72
N ALA A 61 -5.44 0.12 11.80
CA ALA A 61 -4.05 0.05 11.35
C ALA A 61 -3.67 1.26 10.47
N ASN A 62 -4.58 1.68 9.58
CA ASN A 62 -4.46 2.90 8.79
C ASN A 62 -5.85 3.24 8.23
N SER A 63 -6.43 4.33 8.72
CA SER A 63 -7.78 4.80 8.37
C SER A 63 -7.78 5.86 7.27
N ASN A 64 -6.66 6.04 6.56
CA ASN A 64 -6.61 6.95 5.42
C ASN A 64 -7.62 6.53 4.34
N LEU A 65 -8.46 7.47 3.91
CA LEU A 65 -9.57 7.19 2.98
C LEU A 65 -9.10 6.63 1.64
N SER A 66 -7.93 7.02 1.14
CA SER A 66 -7.39 6.49 -0.11
C SER A 66 -6.95 5.04 0.04
N VAL A 67 -6.37 4.67 1.19
CA VAL A 67 -6.01 3.27 1.52
C VAL A 67 -7.27 2.41 1.67
N LEU A 68 -8.28 2.90 2.39
CA LEU A 68 -9.54 2.17 2.55
C LEU A 68 -10.25 1.98 1.21
N ARG A 69 -10.30 3.02 0.37
CA ARG A 69 -10.87 2.92 -0.97
C ARG A 69 -10.10 1.93 -1.85
N LEU A 70 -8.76 1.93 -1.77
CA LEU A 70 -7.92 1.00 -2.51
C LEU A 70 -8.27 -0.46 -2.17
N LEU A 71 -8.40 -0.78 -0.89
CA LEU A 71 -8.77 -2.12 -0.41
C LEU A 71 -10.22 -2.49 -0.76
N ALA A 72 -11.17 -1.56 -0.55
CA ALA A 72 -12.57 -1.78 -0.89
C ALA A 72 -12.76 -2.08 -2.39
N THR A 73 -11.99 -1.42 -3.27
CA THR A 73 -12.02 -1.72 -4.73
C THR A 73 -11.47 -3.10 -5.09
N GLN A 74 -10.78 -3.79 -4.18
CA GLN A 74 -10.37 -5.18 -4.35
C GLN A 74 -11.32 -6.19 -3.66
N GLY A 75 -12.39 -5.72 -3.01
CA GLY A 75 -13.35 -6.58 -2.32
C GLY A 75 -13.08 -6.80 -0.83
N ALA A 76 -12.18 -6.02 -0.22
CA ALA A 76 -11.98 -6.07 1.23
C ALA A 76 -13.22 -5.59 1.99
N GLY A 77 -13.50 -6.24 3.12
CA GLY A 77 -14.52 -5.84 4.10
C GLY A 77 -14.06 -4.79 5.10
#